data_AF-A0A950GVS1-F1
#
_entry.id   AF-A0A950GVS1-F1
#
_cell.length_a   1.000
_cell.length_b   1.000
_cell.length_c   1.000
_cell.angle_alpha   90.00
_cell.angle_beta   90.00
_cell.angle_gamma   90.00
#
_symmetry.space_group_name_H-M   'P 1'
#
loop_
_entity.id
_entity.type
_entity.pdbx_description
1 polymer ?
#
loop_
_entity_poly.entity_id
_entity_poly.type
_entity_poly.pdbx_seq_one_letter_code
_entity_poly.pdbx_strand_id
1 'polypeptide(L)'
;MVEGSDGLSVLLARAESRTPWQPDDTKSGARFERVRIDGESFVLKYQDPRDDWLLRAVGDPGVSYVRLWESGILGRVPPVIDHAVVAAAFDGTVGMILLRDVGHSLLRKDVPFTSEQHARFLDHMAALHATFWRWTDDVGLTPLARRYLLFGPAVAAAEAAAGSEAPVPRFMADGWRRLPEVSRVMAESVLPLLADPAPLVAALARLPHTLVHG
;
A
#
# COMPACT_ATOMS: atom_id res chain seq x y z
N MET A 1 -8.97 -19.82 14.63
CA MET A 1 -8.15 -18.98 13.73
C MET A 1 -6.92 -19.79 13.39
N VAL A 2 -6.63 -20.01 12.10
CA VAL A 2 -5.41 -20.71 11.68
C VAL A 2 -4.35 -19.62 11.49
N GLU A 3 -3.40 -19.53 12.42
CA GLU A 3 -2.30 -18.56 12.38
C GLU A 3 -1.07 -19.16 11.67
N GLY A 4 -0.39 -18.36 10.85
CA GLY A 4 0.84 -18.75 10.13
C GLY A 4 0.63 -19.07 8.64
N SER A 5 1.75 -19.23 7.91
CA SER A 5 1.80 -19.53 6.46
C SER A 5 0.89 -20.68 6.02
N ASP A 6 0.61 -21.61 6.93
CA ASP A 6 -0.27 -22.77 6.72
C ASP A 6 -1.74 -22.36 6.58
N GLY A 7 -2.16 -21.23 7.17
CA GLY A 7 -3.54 -20.75 7.08
C GLY A 7 -3.96 -20.38 5.66
N LEU A 8 -3.09 -19.66 4.94
CA LEU A 8 -3.39 -19.27 3.56
C LEU A 8 -3.39 -20.48 2.62
N SER A 9 -2.39 -21.36 2.73
CA SER A 9 -2.29 -22.54 1.87
C SER A 9 -3.46 -23.51 2.08
N VAL A 10 -3.90 -23.72 3.33
CA VAL A 10 -5.08 -24.53 3.68
C VAL A 10 -6.36 -23.92 3.08
N LEU A 11 -6.53 -22.60 3.13
CA LEU A 11 -7.69 -21.93 2.52
C LEU A 11 -7.67 -22.07 0.99
N LEU A 12 -6.53 -21.81 0.35
CA LEU A 12 -6.38 -21.90 -1.10
C LEU A 12 -6.51 -23.33 -1.63
N ALA A 13 -6.12 -24.34 -0.85
CA ALA A 13 -6.30 -25.75 -1.21
C ALA A 13 -7.79 -26.15 -1.31
N ARG A 14 -8.69 -25.38 -0.70
CA ARG A 14 -10.15 -25.57 -0.74
C ARG A 14 -10.83 -24.72 -1.82
N ALA A 15 -10.07 -23.98 -2.64
CA ALA A 15 -10.64 -23.12 -3.65
C ALA A 15 -11.34 -23.95 -4.75
N GLU A 16 -12.61 -23.62 -4.97
CA GLU A 16 -13.44 -24.15 -6.06
C GLU A 16 -13.00 -23.59 -7.41
N SER A 17 -12.57 -22.33 -7.44
CA SER A 17 -11.99 -21.71 -8.63
C SER A 17 -11.04 -20.56 -8.29
N ARG A 18 -10.09 -20.34 -9.20
CA ARG A 18 -9.11 -19.26 -9.18
C ARG A 18 -8.94 -18.73 -10.60
N THR A 19 -9.22 -17.45 -10.82
CA THR A 19 -9.12 -16.84 -12.16
C THR A 19 -8.31 -15.54 -12.08
N PRO A 20 -7.31 -15.34 -12.98
CA PRO A 20 -6.63 -14.06 -13.07
C PRO A 20 -7.61 -12.92 -13.27
N TRP A 21 -7.38 -11.82 -12.56
CA TRP A 21 -8.21 -10.63 -12.62
C TRP A 21 -7.34 -9.39 -12.48
N GLN A 22 -7.67 -8.33 -13.21
CA GLN A 22 -7.04 -7.04 -13.06
C GLN A 22 -8.11 -6.04 -12.63
N PRO A 23 -7.98 -5.40 -11.45
CA PRO A 23 -8.85 -4.28 -11.08
C PRO A 23 -8.64 -3.12 -12.05
N ASP A 24 -9.72 -2.46 -12.50
CA ASP A 24 -9.64 -1.34 -13.44
C ASP A 24 -8.72 -0.19 -12.98
N ASP A 25 -8.70 0.06 -11.67
CA ASP A 25 -8.01 1.23 -11.09
C ASP A 25 -6.62 0.91 -10.52
N THR A 26 -6.11 -0.29 -10.76
CA THR A 26 -4.75 -0.65 -10.32
C THR A 26 -3.69 0.07 -11.16
N LYS A 27 -2.68 0.63 -10.48
CA LYS A 27 -1.61 1.42 -11.13
C LYS A 27 -0.20 0.97 -10.74
N SER A 28 -0.08 -0.07 -9.92
CA SER A 28 1.21 -0.56 -9.42
C SER A 28 1.81 -1.66 -10.28
N GLY A 29 0.97 -2.43 -10.98
CA GLY A 29 1.37 -3.66 -11.66
C GLY A 29 1.12 -4.93 -10.83
N ALA A 30 0.62 -4.80 -9.59
CA ALA A 30 0.22 -5.95 -8.78
C ALA A 30 -0.71 -6.90 -9.54
N ARG A 31 -0.48 -8.20 -9.36
CA ARG A 31 -1.32 -9.28 -9.89
C ARG A 31 -2.42 -9.63 -8.90
N PHE A 32 -3.59 -9.99 -9.43
CA PHE A 32 -4.72 -10.43 -8.64
C PHE A 32 -5.39 -11.66 -9.25
N GLU A 33 -6.09 -12.39 -8.39
CA GLU A 33 -7.05 -13.43 -8.80
C GLU A 33 -8.38 -13.23 -8.09
N ARG A 34 -9.46 -13.60 -8.76
CA ARG A 34 -10.72 -13.90 -8.09
C ARG A 34 -10.69 -15.34 -7.63
N VAL A 35 -11.08 -15.58 -6.38
CA VAL A 35 -11.05 -16.88 -5.75
C VAL A 35 -12.43 -17.19 -5.17
N ARG A 36 -12.87 -18.44 -5.32
CA ARG A 36 -14.11 -18.95 -4.74
C ARG A 36 -13.78 -20.08 -3.77
N ILE A 37 -14.17 -19.96 -2.51
CA ILE A 37 -13.94 -20.95 -1.46
C ILE A 37 -15.24 -21.13 -0.69
N ASP A 38 -15.73 -22.36 -0.56
CA ASP A 38 -16.97 -22.72 0.16
C ASP A 38 -18.19 -21.85 -0.21
N GLY A 39 -18.36 -21.52 -1.49
CA GLY A 39 -19.44 -20.63 -1.92
C GLY A 39 -19.25 -19.13 -1.61
N GLU A 40 -18.11 -18.71 -1.06
CA GLU A 40 -17.77 -17.30 -0.82
C GLU A 40 -16.71 -16.74 -1.80
N SER A 41 -16.77 -15.44 -2.05
CA SER A 41 -15.90 -14.74 -3.02
C SER A 41 -14.77 -14.01 -2.31
N PHE A 42 -13.57 -14.19 -2.85
CA PHE A 42 -12.35 -13.60 -2.34
C PHE A 42 -11.52 -13.00 -3.49
N VAL A 43 -10.61 -12.11 -3.11
CA VAL A 43 -9.55 -11.59 -3.96
C VAL A 43 -8.23 -12.03 -3.38
N LEU A 44 -7.40 -12.69 -4.20
CA LEU A 44 -6.01 -12.96 -3.86
C LEU A 44 -5.14 -11.89 -4.52
N LYS A 45 -4.40 -11.13 -3.72
CA LYS A 45 -3.42 -10.13 -4.17
C LYS A 45 -2.01 -10.66 -3.98
N TYR A 46 -1.17 -10.51 -4.99
CA TYR A 46 0.24 -10.83 -4.92
C TYR A 46 1.09 -9.59 -4.61
N GLN A 47 2.12 -9.79 -3.79
CA GLN A 47 3.14 -8.83 -3.42
C GLN A 47 4.46 -9.32 -4.00
N ASP A 48 4.70 -8.96 -5.25
CA ASP A 48 5.87 -9.40 -6.03
C ASP A 48 6.56 -8.17 -6.65
N PRO A 49 7.79 -7.82 -6.22
CA PRO A 49 8.50 -6.66 -6.76
C PRO A 49 8.91 -6.84 -8.23
N ARG A 50 8.73 -8.01 -8.85
CA ARG A 50 8.89 -8.16 -10.31
C ARG A 50 7.77 -7.47 -11.08
N ASP A 51 6.56 -7.47 -10.52
CA ASP A 51 5.38 -6.91 -11.16
C ASP A 51 5.02 -5.52 -10.60
N ASP A 52 5.26 -5.29 -9.31
CA ASP A 52 4.77 -4.11 -8.58
C ASP A 52 5.88 -3.05 -8.36
N TRP A 53 5.72 -1.86 -8.96
CA TRP A 53 6.68 -0.78 -8.81
C TRP A 53 6.67 -0.13 -7.42
N LEU A 54 5.55 -0.15 -6.69
CA LEU A 54 5.48 0.39 -5.34
C LEU A 54 6.39 -0.42 -4.41
N LEU A 55 6.38 -1.75 -4.53
CA LEU A 55 7.26 -2.62 -3.76
C LEU A 55 8.74 -2.34 -4.03
N ARG A 56 9.12 -2.20 -5.32
CA ARG A 56 10.49 -1.79 -5.69
C ARG A 56 10.86 -0.43 -5.11
N ALA A 57 9.96 0.54 -5.20
CA ALA A 57 10.21 1.90 -4.76
C ALA A 57 10.42 2.02 -3.24
N VAL A 58 9.74 1.20 -2.44
CA VAL A 58 9.97 1.14 -0.98
C VAL A 58 11.04 0.12 -0.57
N GLY A 59 11.52 -0.70 -1.52
CA GLY A 59 12.48 -1.77 -1.27
C GLY A 59 11.89 -2.97 -0.51
N ASP A 60 10.59 -3.22 -0.66
CA ASP A 60 9.91 -4.35 -0.05
C ASP A 60 10.00 -5.59 -0.96
N PRO A 61 10.59 -6.70 -0.51
CA PRO A 61 10.63 -7.95 -1.27
C PRO A 61 9.26 -8.68 -1.34
N GLY A 62 8.21 -8.11 -0.76
CA GLY A 62 6.86 -8.67 -0.73
C GLY A 62 6.42 -9.12 0.67
N VAL A 63 7.09 -8.66 1.73
CA VAL A 63 6.91 -9.17 3.10
C VAL A 63 6.19 -8.20 4.03
N SER A 64 6.18 -6.89 3.75
CA SER A 64 5.70 -5.91 4.76
C SER A 64 4.23 -6.12 5.13
N TYR A 65 3.38 -6.43 4.15
CA TYR A 65 1.97 -6.69 4.44
C TYR A 65 1.75 -8.03 5.17
N VAL A 66 2.58 -9.03 4.89
CA VAL A 66 2.55 -10.31 5.62
C VAL A 66 2.93 -10.08 7.08
N ARG A 67 3.98 -9.29 7.36
CA ARG A 67 4.35 -8.85 8.72
C ARG A 67 3.23 -8.08 9.42
N LEU A 68 2.55 -7.20 8.69
CA LEU A 68 1.40 -6.45 9.21
C LEU A 68 0.25 -7.38 9.62
N TRP A 69 0.00 -8.44 8.86
CA TRP A 69 -0.98 -9.48 9.20
C TRP A 69 -0.54 -10.31 10.40
N GLU A 70 0.69 -10.86 10.36
CA GLU A 70 1.22 -11.76 11.40
C GLU A 70 1.39 -11.08 12.76
N SER A 71 1.66 -9.77 12.79
CA SER A 71 1.74 -8.99 14.02
C SER A 71 0.38 -8.72 14.68
N GLY A 72 -0.74 -9.06 14.02
CA GLY A 72 -2.08 -8.79 14.53
C GLY A 72 -2.49 -7.32 14.49
N ILE A 73 -1.71 -6.43 13.86
CA ILE A 73 -2.03 -5.00 13.75
C ILE A 73 -3.38 -4.80 13.04
N LEU A 74 -3.68 -5.62 12.03
CA LEU A 74 -4.96 -5.56 11.33
C LEU A 74 -6.15 -5.85 12.26
N GLY A 75 -6.00 -6.72 13.25
CA GLY A 75 -7.05 -6.98 14.26
C GLY A 75 -7.22 -5.85 15.29
N ARG A 76 -6.30 -4.87 15.30
CA ARG A 76 -6.34 -3.71 16.20
C ARG A 76 -6.85 -2.44 15.52
N VAL A 77 -7.13 -2.46 14.21
CA VAL A 77 -7.73 -1.31 13.53
C VAL A 77 -9.09 -0.99 14.17
N PRO A 78 -9.50 0.30 14.22
CA PRO A 78 -10.77 0.65 14.84
C PRO A 78 -11.95 0.01 14.08
N PRO A 79 -13.05 -0.37 14.76
CA PRO A 79 -14.18 -1.08 14.12
C PRO A 79 -14.85 -0.35 12.95
N VAL A 80 -14.59 0.96 12.78
CA VAL A 80 -15.06 1.76 11.64
C VAL A 80 -14.28 1.47 10.35
N ILE A 81 -13.20 0.69 10.42
CA ILE A 81 -12.37 0.25 9.29
C ILE A 81 -12.43 -1.27 9.22
N ASP A 82 -12.98 -1.76 8.10
CA ASP A 82 -12.89 -3.17 7.73
C ASP A 82 -11.67 -3.37 6.82
N HIS A 83 -10.69 -4.15 7.27
CA HIS A 83 -9.48 -4.44 6.47
C HIS A 83 -9.71 -5.52 5.39
N ALA A 84 -10.82 -6.26 5.42
CA ALA A 84 -11.19 -7.36 4.52
C ALA A 84 -10.21 -8.56 4.43
N VAL A 85 -8.95 -8.42 4.86
CA VAL A 85 -7.94 -9.50 4.88
C VAL A 85 -8.37 -10.65 5.77
N VAL A 86 -8.24 -11.88 5.27
CA VAL A 86 -8.55 -13.11 6.02
C VAL A 86 -7.35 -14.02 6.22
N ALA A 87 -6.33 -13.90 5.36
CA ALA A 87 -5.07 -14.60 5.49
C ALA A 87 -3.99 -13.88 4.67
N ALA A 88 -2.73 -13.97 5.11
CA ALA A 88 -1.58 -13.60 4.31
C ALA A 88 -0.43 -14.57 4.57
N ALA A 89 0.43 -14.78 3.58
CA ALA A 89 1.64 -15.59 3.72
C ALA A 89 2.73 -15.13 2.75
N PHE A 90 3.97 -15.45 3.06
CA PHE A 90 5.13 -15.29 2.19
C PHE A 90 5.70 -16.67 1.89
N ASP A 91 5.87 -17.03 0.61
CA ASP A 91 6.37 -18.35 0.22
C ASP A 91 7.91 -18.44 0.11
N GLY A 92 8.61 -17.39 0.54
CA GLY A 92 10.07 -17.22 0.35
C GLY A 92 10.43 -16.35 -0.85
N THR A 93 9.49 -16.14 -1.78
CA THR A 93 9.70 -15.32 -2.99
C THR A 93 8.63 -14.25 -3.18
N VAL A 94 7.36 -14.58 -2.91
CA VAL A 94 6.20 -13.72 -3.17
C VAL A 94 5.31 -13.68 -1.93
N GLY A 95 4.86 -12.47 -1.57
CA GLY A 95 3.82 -12.30 -0.57
C GLY A 95 2.43 -12.46 -1.19
N MET A 96 1.50 -13.00 -0.44
CA MET A 96 0.12 -13.21 -0.88
C MET A 96 -0.83 -12.78 0.22
N ILE A 97 -1.91 -12.12 -0.18
CA ILE A 97 -2.94 -11.62 0.72
C ILE A 97 -4.28 -12.07 0.18
N LEU A 98 -5.02 -12.84 0.95
CA LEU A 98 -6.40 -13.20 0.65
C LEU A 98 -7.34 -12.23 1.36
N LEU A 99 -8.22 -11.61 0.60
CA LEU A 99 -9.20 -10.63 1.06
C LEU A 99 -10.61 -11.13 0.74
N ARG A 100 -11.58 -10.85 1.61
CA ARG A 100 -13.01 -10.94 1.23
C ARG A 100 -13.27 -10.03 0.04
N ASP A 101 -14.09 -10.48 -0.90
CA ASP A 101 -14.50 -9.65 -2.03
C ASP A 101 -15.54 -8.61 -1.59
N VAL A 102 -15.05 -7.42 -1.23
CA VAL A 102 -15.86 -6.25 -0.87
C VAL A 102 -16.11 -5.32 -2.06
N GLY A 103 -15.91 -5.79 -3.30
CA GLY A 103 -16.02 -4.96 -4.51
C GLY A 103 -17.36 -4.22 -4.64
N HIS A 104 -18.44 -4.83 -4.16
CA HIS A 104 -19.79 -4.24 -4.14
C HIS A 104 -19.93 -3.06 -3.16
N SER A 105 -19.05 -2.96 -2.16
CA SER A 105 -19.02 -1.87 -1.17
C SER A 105 -18.08 -0.73 -1.58
N LEU A 106 -17.28 -0.91 -2.63
CA LEU A 106 -16.36 0.12 -3.10
C LEU A 106 -17.12 1.26 -3.77
N LEU A 107 -16.67 2.49 -3.53
CA LEU A 107 -17.22 3.65 -4.22
C LEU A 107 -16.88 3.60 -5.70
N ARG A 108 -17.80 4.11 -6.53
CA ARG A 108 -17.61 4.17 -7.97
C ARG A 108 -16.54 5.19 -8.32
N LYS A 109 -15.63 4.81 -9.21
CA LYS A 109 -14.75 5.75 -9.90
C LYS A 109 -15.59 6.80 -10.63
N ASP A 110 -15.03 8.01 -10.76
CA ASP A 110 -15.61 9.15 -11.47
C ASP A 110 -16.91 9.73 -10.90
N VAL A 111 -17.30 9.33 -9.68
CA VAL A 111 -18.40 9.94 -8.93
C VAL A 111 -17.83 10.80 -7.80
N PRO A 112 -18.08 12.13 -7.79
CA PRO A 112 -17.66 12.98 -6.69
C PRO A 112 -18.25 12.50 -5.36
N PHE A 113 -17.46 12.57 -4.29
CA PHE A 113 -17.95 12.27 -2.95
C PHE A 113 -18.95 13.33 -2.49
N THR A 114 -19.99 12.90 -1.79
CA THR A 114 -20.85 13.83 -1.04
C THR A 114 -20.07 14.41 0.14
N SER A 115 -20.49 15.59 0.64
CA SER A 115 -19.88 16.18 1.85
C SER A 115 -19.95 15.23 3.06
N GLU A 116 -21.01 14.44 3.16
CA GLU A 116 -21.17 13.43 4.21
C GLU A 116 -20.16 12.29 4.07
N GLN A 117 -19.93 11.77 2.85
CA GLN A 117 -18.88 10.78 2.60
C GLN A 117 -17.50 11.34 2.92
N HIS A 118 -17.22 12.58 2.53
CA HIS A 118 -15.95 13.24 2.82
C HIS A 118 -15.71 13.37 4.34
N ALA A 119 -16.70 13.87 5.09
CA ALA A 119 -16.62 13.97 6.55
C ALA A 119 -16.38 12.60 7.20
N ARG A 120 -17.12 11.57 6.78
CA ARG A 120 -16.94 10.19 7.26
C ARG A 120 -15.54 9.64 6.98
N PHE A 121 -14.95 9.90 5.81
CA PHE A 121 -13.58 9.49 5.54
C PHE A 121 -12.57 10.16 6.47
N LEU A 122 -12.71 11.48 6.70
CA LEU A 122 -11.86 12.20 7.64
C LEU A 122 -11.98 11.65 9.06
N ASP A 123 -13.21 11.39 9.52
CA ASP A 123 -13.47 10.82 10.85
C ASP A 123 -12.87 9.42 10.99
N HIS A 124 -12.98 8.57 9.97
CA HIS A 124 -12.44 7.21 10.00
C HIS A 124 -10.91 7.19 9.94
N MET A 125 -10.28 8.07 9.13
CA MET A 125 -8.82 8.25 9.13
C MET A 125 -8.33 8.79 10.48
N ALA A 126 -9.06 9.74 11.08
CA ALA A 126 -8.75 10.24 12.42
C ALA A 126 -8.86 9.13 13.48
N ALA A 127 -9.87 8.26 13.40
CA ALA A 127 -10.00 7.10 14.28
C ALA A 127 -8.81 6.14 14.15
N LEU A 128 -8.34 5.85 12.92
CA LEU A 128 -7.14 5.04 12.72
C LEU A 128 -5.93 5.68 13.40
N HIS A 129 -5.70 6.97 13.13
CA HIS A 129 -4.56 7.69 13.67
C HIS A 129 -4.60 7.81 15.19
N ALA A 130 -5.78 7.96 15.78
CA ALA A 130 -5.98 8.02 17.23
C ALA A 130 -5.70 6.66 17.89
N THR A 131 -6.18 5.55 17.30
CA THR A 131 -5.95 4.19 17.79
C THR A 131 -4.46 3.84 17.85
N PHE A 132 -3.67 4.33 16.90
CA PHE A 132 -2.23 4.10 16.83
C PHE A 132 -1.41 5.33 17.24
N TRP A 133 -1.98 6.28 17.99
CA TRP A 133 -1.23 7.48 18.39
C TRP A 133 0.00 7.10 19.24
N ARG A 134 1.17 7.66 18.88
CA ARG A 134 2.48 7.32 19.45
C ARG A 134 2.93 5.88 19.21
N TRP A 135 2.33 5.20 18.24
CA TRP A 135 2.80 3.88 17.81
C TRP A 135 4.20 3.98 17.20
N THR A 136 5.02 2.97 17.47
CA THR A 136 6.35 2.80 16.90
C THR A 136 6.38 1.51 16.10
N ASP A 137 7.04 1.55 14.94
CA ASP A 137 7.21 0.37 14.11
C ASP A 137 8.19 -0.62 14.73
N ASP A 138 7.65 -1.65 15.38
CA ASP A 138 8.36 -2.78 15.96
C ASP A 138 8.25 -4.06 15.11
N VAL A 139 7.60 -3.98 13.95
CA VAL A 139 7.37 -5.13 13.05
C VAL A 139 8.14 -5.01 11.74
N GLY A 140 8.81 -3.88 11.50
CA GLY A 140 9.69 -3.67 10.35
C GLY A 140 8.92 -3.42 9.06
N LEU A 141 7.99 -2.46 9.09
CA LEU A 141 7.32 -1.88 7.93
C LEU A 141 8.24 -0.86 7.22
N THR A 142 7.66 -0.05 6.33
CA THR A 142 8.39 0.92 5.50
C THR A 142 9.00 2.05 6.34
N PRO A 143 10.33 2.22 6.36
CA PRO A 143 10.96 3.31 7.07
C PRO A 143 10.53 4.69 6.56
N LEU A 144 10.48 5.68 7.45
CA LEU A 144 10.00 7.04 7.12
C LEU A 144 10.73 7.67 5.92
N ALA A 145 12.06 7.50 5.85
CA ALA A 145 12.86 8.00 4.72
C ALA A 145 12.41 7.38 3.38
N ARG A 146 12.13 6.06 3.37
CA ARG A 146 11.62 5.37 2.17
C ARG A 146 10.21 5.83 1.81
N ARG A 147 9.34 6.00 2.81
CA ARG A 147 7.99 6.52 2.58
C ARG A 147 8.02 7.93 1.96
N TYR A 148 8.90 8.81 2.44
CA TYR A 148 9.06 10.15 1.90
C TYR A 148 9.57 10.14 0.45
N LEU A 149 10.53 9.27 0.13
CA LEU A 149 11.16 9.20 -1.19
C LEU A 149 10.37 8.40 -2.24
N LEU A 150 9.30 7.69 -1.84
CA LEU A 150 8.50 6.81 -2.70
C LEU A 150 8.10 7.46 -4.03
N PHE A 151 7.72 8.74 -4.00
CA PHE A 151 7.32 9.49 -5.20
C PHE A 151 8.41 10.46 -5.71
N GLY A 152 9.68 10.21 -5.40
CA GLY A 152 10.80 11.05 -5.82
C GLY A 152 11.26 10.81 -7.26
N PRO A 153 12.00 11.75 -7.86
CA PRO A 153 12.51 11.63 -9.23
C PRO A 153 13.46 10.44 -9.42
N ALA A 154 14.19 10.04 -8.37
CA ALA A 154 15.06 8.87 -8.41
C ALA A 154 14.28 7.56 -8.65
N VAL A 155 13.08 7.43 -8.06
CA VAL A 155 12.21 6.26 -8.30
C VAL A 155 11.74 6.26 -9.75
N ALA A 156 11.36 7.42 -10.30
CA ALA A 156 10.92 7.52 -11.69
C ALA A 156 12.03 7.10 -12.67
N ALA A 157 13.27 7.54 -12.41
CA ALA A 157 14.43 7.16 -13.20
C ALA A 157 14.75 5.66 -13.08
N ALA A 158 14.68 5.09 -11.87
CA ALA A 158 14.91 3.66 -11.65
C ALA A 158 13.87 2.81 -12.39
N GLU A 159 12.60 3.19 -12.32
CA GLU A 159 11.51 2.49 -13.02
C GLU A 159 11.63 2.60 -14.54
N ALA A 160 12.04 3.75 -15.07
CA ALA A 160 12.32 3.91 -16.49
C ALA A 160 13.50 3.02 -16.93
N ALA A 161 14.57 2.95 -16.14
CA ALA A 161 15.72 2.09 -16.42
C ALA A 161 15.38 0.59 -16.35
N ALA A 162 14.42 0.22 -15.50
CA ALA A 162 13.88 -1.15 -15.40
C ALA A 162 12.89 -1.51 -16.53
N GLY A 163 12.54 -0.56 -17.42
CA GLY A 163 11.58 -0.80 -18.50
C GLY A 163 10.13 -0.89 -18.01
N SER A 164 9.80 -0.24 -16.88
CA SER A 164 8.46 -0.23 -16.31
C SER A 164 7.46 0.48 -17.23
N GLU A 165 6.35 -0.20 -17.55
CA GLU A 165 5.23 0.36 -18.31
C GLU A 165 4.17 1.04 -17.42
N ALA A 166 4.38 1.05 -16.10
CA ALA A 166 3.44 1.66 -15.17
C ALA A 166 3.29 3.17 -15.44
N PRO A 167 2.06 3.71 -15.47
CA PRO A 167 1.82 5.10 -15.85
C PRO A 167 2.31 6.08 -14.77
N VAL A 168 2.24 5.71 -13.49
CA VAL A 168 2.53 6.62 -12.37
C VAL A 168 3.99 7.09 -12.36
N PRO A 169 5.02 6.22 -12.50
CA PRO A 169 6.41 6.67 -12.62
C PRO A 169 6.65 7.65 -13.78
N ARG A 170 5.94 7.49 -14.91
CA ARG A 170 6.04 8.41 -16.06
C ARG A 170 5.43 9.78 -15.76
N PHE A 171 4.25 9.81 -15.14
CA PHE A 171 3.61 11.06 -14.70
C PHE A 171 4.45 11.78 -13.64
N MET A 172 5.04 11.01 -12.73
CA MET A 172 5.95 11.50 -11.70
C MET A 172 7.18 12.16 -12.30
N ALA A 173 7.83 11.53 -13.30
CA ALA A 173 8.95 12.13 -14.02
C ALA A 173 8.58 13.46 -14.68
N ASP A 174 7.42 13.53 -15.36
CA ASP A 174 6.93 14.77 -15.97
C ASP A 174 6.68 15.87 -14.93
N GLY A 175 6.01 15.51 -13.83
CA GLY A 175 5.69 16.44 -12.75
C GLY A 175 6.95 17.07 -12.14
N TRP A 176 7.97 16.25 -11.81
CA TRP A 176 9.22 16.75 -11.25
C TRP A 176 10.00 17.64 -12.22
N ARG A 177 10.00 17.31 -13.51
CA ARG A 177 10.64 18.14 -14.54
C ARG A 177 9.99 19.51 -14.67
N ARG A 178 8.66 19.59 -14.57
CA ARG A 178 7.89 20.84 -14.72
C ARG A 178 7.81 21.67 -13.45
N LEU A 179 8.09 21.08 -12.29
CA LEU A 179 7.95 21.75 -11.00
C LEU A 179 8.66 23.12 -10.92
N PRO A 180 9.92 23.29 -11.39
CA PRO A 180 10.60 24.60 -11.34
C PRO A 180 9.92 25.68 -12.19
N GLU A 181 9.25 25.28 -13.29
CA GLU A 181 8.52 26.19 -14.17
C GLU A 181 7.17 26.59 -13.56
N VAL A 182 6.51 25.66 -12.87
CA VAL A 182 5.22 25.91 -12.20
C VAL A 182 5.41 26.71 -10.91
N SER A 183 6.42 26.37 -10.10
CA SER A 183 6.75 27.05 -8.86
C SER A 183 8.20 26.84 -8.47
N ARG A 184 9.03 27.84 -8.79
CA ARG A 184 10.43 27.89 -8.38
C ARG A 184 10.60 27.77 -6.87
N VAL A 185 9.77 28.46 -6.09
CA VAL A 185 9.83 28.44 -4.62
C VAL A 185 9.59 27.04 -4.06
N MET A 186 8.62 26.30 -4.64
CA MET A 186 8.36 24.92 -4.22
C MET A 186 9.49 23.98 -4.62
N ALA A 187 10.04 24.13 -5.84
CA ALA A 187 11.19 23.36 -6.30
C ALA A 187 12.42 23.56 -5.39
N GLU A 188 12.76 24.82 -5.09
CA GLU A 188 13.90 25.17 -4.23
C GLU A 188 13.74 24.62 -2.80
N SER A 189 12.51 24.49 -2.32
CA SER A 189 12.22 23.94 -0.98
C SER A 189 12.25 22.41 -0.94
N VAL A 190 11.72 21.73 -1.97
CA VAL A 190 11.48 20.28 -1.94
C VAL A 190 12.62 19.47 -2.54
N LEU A 191 13.22 19.91 -3.64
CA LEU A 191 14.24 19.13 -4.36
C LEU A 191 15.47 18.79 -3.48
N PRO A 192 15.98 19.69 -2.61
CA PRO A 192 17.08 19.34 -1.71
C PRO A 192 16.73 18.21 -0.74
N LEU A 193 15.49 18.17 -0.23
CA LEU A 193 15.02 17.14 0.70
C LEU A 193 14.85 15.78 0.01
N LEU A 194 14.59 15.74 -1.29
CA LEU A 194 14.56 14.49 -2.07
C LEU A 194 15.96 13.93 -2.31
N ALA A 195 16.98 14.79 -2.37
CA ALA A 195 18.37 14.36 -2.48
C ALA A 195 18.91 13.89 -1.11
N ASP A 196 18.59 14.62 -0.05
CA ASP A 196 18.91 14.26 1.33
C ASP A 196 17.68 14.44 2.25
N PRO A 197 16.95 13.36 2.57
CA PRO A 197 15.78 13.45 3.44
C PRO A 197 16.16 13.54 4.93
N ALA A 198 17.43 13.40 5.30
CA ALA A 198 17.85 13.29 6.71
C ALA A 198 17.37 14.45 7.59
N PRO A 199 17.41 15.73 7.17
CA PRO A 199 16.91 16.83 8.00
C PRO A 199 15.42 16.69 8.32
N LEU A 200 14.60 16.33 7.33
CA LEU A 200 13.16 16.13 7.51
C LEU A 200 12.87 14.91 8.37
N VAL A 201 13.52 13.78 8.09
CA VAL A 201 13.36 12.53 8.84
C VAL A 201 13.74 12.72 10.30
N ALA A 202 14.86 13.40 10.59
CA ALA A 202 15.30 13.72 11.95
C ALA A 202 14.31 14.65 12.68
N ALA A 203 13.69 15.60 11.96
CA ALA A 203 12.67 16.46 12.52
C ALA A 203 11.39 15.67 12.87
N LEU A 204 10.90 14.87 11.93
CA LEU A 204 9.71 14.05 12.10
C LEU A 204 9.90 12.98 13.18
N ALA A 205 11.09 12.40 13.33
CA ALA A 205 11.39 11.41 14.37
C ALA A 205 11.19 11.91 15.81
N ARG A 206 11.15 13.24 16.02
CA ARG A 206 10.88 13.84 17.33
C ARG A 206 9.39 14.05 17.62
N LEU A 207 8.54 13.88 16.62
CA LEU A 207 7.09 14.05 16.74
C LEU A 207 6.43 12.69 17.05
N PRO A 208 5.24 12.67 17.67
CA PRO A 208 4.44 11.47 17.78
C PRO A 208 4.15 10.87 16.40
N HIS A 209 4.35 9.56 16.25
CA HIS A 209 4.00 8.82 15.03
C HIS A 209 2.69 8.08 15.22
N THR A 210 2.08 7.71 14.10
CA THR A 210 0.91 6.84 14.08
C THR A 210 1.03 5.89 12.89
N LEU A 211 0.24 4.82 12.90
CA LEU A 211 0.17 3.89 11.77
C LEU A 211 -0.51 4.58 10.59
N VAL A 212 0.17 4.57 9.44
CA VAL A 212 -0.43 4.91 8.15
C VAL A 212 -0.56 3.60 7.36
N HIS A 213 -1.80 3.23 7.02
CA HIS A 213 -2.09 2.08 6.17
C HIS A 213 -2.42 2.56 4.75
N GLY A 214 -1.76 1.97 3.75
CA GLY A 214 -1.78 2.40 2.34
C GLY A 214 -0.44 3.01 1.93
#